data_AF-A0A660E1L2-F1
#
_entry.id   AF-A0A660E1L2-F1
#
_cell.length_a   1.000
_cell.length_b   1.000
_cell.length_c   1.000
_cell.angle_alpha   90.00
_cell.angle_beta   90.00
_cell.angle_gamma   90.00
#
_symmetry.space_group_name_H-M   'P 1'
#
loop_
_entity.id
_entity.type
_entity.pdbx_description
1 polymer ?
#
loop_
_entity_poly.entity_id
_entity_poly.type
_entity_poly.pdbx_seq_one_letter_code
_entity_poly.pdbx_strand_id
1 'polypeptide(L)'
;MASLVGASVFPIGLIIILLAGGELVTGNVMAVSTAMYARKITVGDFLINLLEITLANFVGAVCVAYFFGHFVGLTHVGIFQSAVIMMAKGKIATPFWQSFVSGIGCNWLVGIAVWLSFGAKDGAGIVGGLYYLSFGAKKG
;
A
#
# COMPACT_ATOMS: atom_id res chain seq x y z
N MET A 1 18.29 11.30 -0.49
CA MET A 1 17.16 12.27 -0.43
C MET A 1 15.89 11.75 -1.10
N ALA A 2 15.93 11.25 -2.35
CA ALA A 2 14.73 10.75 -3.04
C ALA A 2 13.99 9.61 -2.31
N SER A 3 14.72 8.70 -1.65
CA SER A 3 14.13 7.61 -0.84
C SER A 3 13.36 8.12 0.37
N LEU A 4 13.83 9.19 1.02
CA LEU A 4 13.17 9.80 2.18
C LEU A 4 11.87 10.50 1.77
N VAL A 5 11.90 11.27 0.68
CA VAL A 5 10.70 11.91 0.12
C VAL A 5 9.67 10.86 -0.29
N GLY A 6 10.11 9.81 -0.98
CA GLY A 6 9.23 8.70 -1.36
C GLY A 6 8.72 7.86 -0.19
N ALA A 7 9.35 7.93 1.00
CA ALA A 7 8.86 7.34 2.23
C ALA A 7 7.83 8.24 2.91
N SER A 8 8.01 9.56 2.90
CA SER A 8 7.07 10.53 3.48
C SER A 8 5.75 10.64 2.72
N VAL A 9 5.77 10.44 1.40
CA VAL A 9 4.56 10.53 0.56
C VAL A 9 3.71 9.25 0.62
N PHE A 10 4.32 8.10 0.95
CA PHE A 10 3.62 6.82 1.02
C PHE A 10 2.44 6.80 2.02
N PRO A 11 2.59 7.27 3.27
CA PRO A 11 1.48 7.32 4.21
C PRO A 11 0.34 8.25 3.79
N ILE A 12 0.63 9.29 3.01
CA ILE A 12 -0.40 10.25 2.58
C ILE A 12 -1.43 9.55 1.70
N GLY A 13 -0.98 8.71 0.76
CA GLY A 13 -1.89 7.92 -0.08
C GLY A 13 -2.76 6.96 0.75
N LEU A 14 -2.17 6.36 1.77
CA LEU A 14 -2.85 5.42 2.66
C LEU A 14 -3.87 6.12 3.57
N ILE A 15 -3.58 7.33 4.04
CA ILE A 15 -4.53 8.17 4.79
C ILE A 15 -5.72 8.56 3.90
N ILE A 16 -5.46 9.01 2.67
CA ILE A 16 -6.50 9.45 1.74
C ILE A 16 -7.47 8.31 1.43
N ILE A 17 -6.96 7.12 1.10
CA ILE A 17 -7.83 6.00 0.73
C ILE A 17 -8.69 5.53 1.91
N LEU A 18 -8.14 5.49 3.14
CA LEU A 18 -8.92 5.11 4.32
C LEU A 18 -9.97 6.15 4.70
N LEU A 19 -9.63 7.45 4.66
CA LEU A 19 -10.58 8.52 4.96
C LEU A 19 -11.65 8.67 3.88
N ALA A 20 -11.31 8.39 2.62
CA ALA A 20 -12.28 8.37 1.51
C ALA A 20 -13.17 7.12 1.50
N GLY A 21 -12.88 6.12 2.35
CA GLY A 21 -13.61 4.85 2.38
C GLY A 21 -13.31 3.93 1.20
N GLY A 22 -12.12 4.05 0.61
CA GLY A 22 -11.65 3.18 -0.45
C GLY A 22 -11.11 1.84 0.08
N GLU A 23 -11.26 0.80 -0.74
CA GLU A 23 -10.83 -0.56 -0.42
C GLU A 23 -9.38 -0.80 -0.87
N LEU A 24 -8.50 -1.16 0.07
CA LEU A 24 -7.07 -1.40 -0.17
C LEU A 24 -6.72 -2.83 0.22
N VAL A 25 -6.09 -3.57 -0.69
CA VAL A 25 -5.85 -5.01 -0.49
C VAL A 25 -5.08 -5.31 0.80
N THR A 26 -4.05 -4.51 1.12
CA THR A 26 -3.19 -4.73 2.30
C THR A 26 -3.93 -4.46 3.61
N GLY A 27 -4.76 -3.41 3.65
CA GLY A 27 -5.62 -3.13 4.81
C GLY A 27 -6.72 -4.17 4.99
N ASN A 28 -7.34 -4.59 3.89
CA ASN A 28 -8.43 -5.56 3.91
C ASN A 28 -7.96 -6.95 4.29
N VAL A 29 -6.78 -7.39 3.86
CA VAL A 29 -6.22 -8.66 4.31
C VAL A 29 -6.17 -8.73 5.84
N MET A 30 -5.82 -7.64 6.52
CA MET A 30 -5.83 -7.60 7.98
C MET A 30 -7.26 -7.60 8.56
N ALA A 31 -8.15 -6.74 8.08
CA ALA A 31 -9.51 -6.61 8.62
C ALA A 31 -10.37 -7.87 8.38
N VAL A 32 -10.26 -8.44 7.18
CA VAL A 32 -11.01 -9.63 6.76
C VAL A 32 -10.43 -10.89 7.41
N SER A 33 -9.09 -11.00 7.56
CA SER A 33 -8.50 -12.13 8.31
C SER A 33 -8.91 -12.12 9.79
N THR A 34 -8.97 -10.96 10.45
CA THR A 34 -9.47 -10.88 11.83
C THR A 34 -10.95 -11.29 11.93
N ALA A 35 -11.79 -10.92 10.96
CA ALA A 35 -13.17 -11.39 10.88
C ALA A 35 -13.27 -12.91 10.64
N MET A 36 -12.36 -13.48 9.83
CA MET A 36 -12.27 -14.93 9.59
C MET A 36 -11.90 -15.67 10.88
N TYR A 37 -10.89 -15.20 11.62
CA TYR A 37 -10.52 -15.78 12.92
C TYR A 37 -11.64 -15.68 13.95
N ALA A 38 -12.45 -14.62 13.90
CA ALA A 38 -13.66 -14.48 14.70
C ALA A 38 -14.84 -15.35 14.20
N ARG A 39 -14.62 -16.22 13.19
CA ARG A 39 -15.62 -17.09 12.55
C ARG A 39 -16.84 -16.34 12.01
N LYS A 40 -16.69 -15.07 11.62
CA LYS A 40 -17.77 -14.27 11.01
C LYS A 40 -17.87 -14.46 9.50
N ILE A 41 -16.80 -14.94 8.87
CA ILE A 41 -16.72 -15.19 7.43
C ILE A 41 -15.99 -16.50 7.17
N THR A 42 -16.19 -17.08 6.00
CA THR A 42 -15.50 -18.32 5.59
C THR A 42 -14.16 -18.02 4.91
N VAL A 43 -13.34 -19.06 4.74
CA VAL A 43 -12.10 -18.96 3.95
C VAL A 43 -12.41 -18.65 2.48
N GLY A 44 -13.56 -19.11 1.97
CA GLY A 44 -14.02 -18.80 0.61
C GLY A 44 -14.28 -17.30 0.43
N ASP A 45 -14.99 -16.69 1.38
CA ASP A 45 -15.29 -15.25 1.34
C ASP A 45 -14.01 -14.41 1.40
N PHE A 46 -13.04 -14.83 2.22
CA PHE A 46 -11.72 -14.19 2.28
C PHE A 46 -10.99 -14.24 0.93
N LEU A 47 -11.00 -15.38 0.24
CA LEU A 47 -10.32 -15.53 -1.05
C LEU A 47 -11.00 -14.72 -2.15
N ILE A 48 -12.34 -14.68 -2.17
CA ILE A 48 -13.10 -13.87 -3.13
C ILE A 48 -12.79 -12.39 -2.91
N ASN A 49 -12.88 -11.92 -1.66
CA ASN A 49 -12.53 -10.55 -1.29
C ASN A 49 -11.09 -10.19 -1.72
N LEU A 50 -10.13 -11.06 -1.42
CA LEU A 50 -8.73 -10.87 -1.80
C LEU A 50 -8.58 -10.72 -3.31
N LEU A 51 -9.24 -11.57 -4.10
CA LEU A 51 -9.17 -11.50 -5.56
C LEU A 51 -9.82 -10.23 -6.13
N GLU A 52 -11.03 -9.90 -5.69
CA GLU A 52 -11.78 -8.73 -6.17
C GLU A 52 -11.02 -7.43 -5.92
N ILE A 53 -10.54 -7.23 -4.70
CA ILE A 53 -9.82 -6.00 -4.34
C ILE A 53 -8.45 -5.96 -5.00
N THR A 54 -7.74 -7.09 -5.14
CA THR A 54 -6.46 -7.13 -5.87
C THR A 54 -6.65 -6.70 -7.31
N LEU A 55 -7.69 -7.21 -7.99
CA LEU A 55 -7.99 -6.84 -9.38
C LEU A 55 -8.36 -5.36 -9.50
N ALA A 56 -9.23 -4.85 -8.62
CA ALA A 56 -9.59 -3.42 -8.62
C ALA A 56 -8.38 -2.51 -8.37
N ASN A 57 -7.51 -2.88 -7.42
CA ASN A 57 -6.29 -2.15 -7.10
C ASN A 57 -5.29 -2.17 -8.28
N PHE A 58 -5.17 -3.31 -8.96
CA PHE A 58 -4.33 -3.44 -10.15
C PHE A 58 -4.85 -2.58 -11.31
N VAL A 59 -6.16 -2.63 -11.60
CA VAL A 59 -6.78 -1.79 -12.63
C VAL A 59 -6.56 -0.30 -12.32
N GLY A 60 -6.79 0.13 -11.07
CA GLY A 60 -6.53 1.50 -10.64
C GLY A 60 -5.08 1.92 -10.83
N ALA A 61 -4.11 1.07 -10.48
CA ALA A 61 -2.69 1.33 -10.68
C ALA A 61 -2.32 1.47 -12.16
N VAL A 62 -2.88 0.62 -13.04
CA VAL A 62 -2.67 0.70 -14.49
C VAL A 62 -3.29 1.97 -15.06
N CYS A 63 -4.49 2.35 -14.64
CA CYS A 63 -5.12 3.60 -15.05
C CYS A 63 -4.25 4.81 -14.68
N VAL A 64 -3.79 4.89 -13.43
CA VAL A 64 -2.90 5.98 -12.98
C VAL A 64 -1.60 5.98 -13.79
N ALA A 65 -0.98 4.82 -14.00
CA ALA A 65 0.25 4.71 -14.80
C ALA A 65 0.04 5.16 -16.26
N TYR A 66 -1.09 4.84 -16.87
CA TYR A 66 -1.42 5.25 -18.23
C TYR A 66 -1.68 6.76 -18.31
N PHE A 67 -2.54 7.31 -17.46
CA PHE A 67 -2.87 8.74 -17.50
C PHE A 67 -1.66 9.61 -17.13
N PHE A 68 -1.00 9.34 -16.01
CA PHE A 68 0.13 10.18 -15.58
C PHE A 68 1.41 9.89 -16.37
N GLY A 69 1.65 8.63 -16.74
CA GLY A 69 2.84 8.24 -17.48
C GLY A 69 2.75 8.58 -18.97
N HIS A 70 1.70 8.09 -19.64
CA HIS A 70 1.56 8.21 -21.09
C HIS A 70 0.82 9.47 -21.53
N PHE A 71 -0.33 9.78 -20.93
CA PHE A 71 -1.17 10.91 -21.38
C PHE A 71 -0.62 12.28 -20.94
N VAL A 72 -0.19 12.41 -19.68
CA VAL A 72 0.44 13.65 -19.16
C VAL A 72 1.93 13.72 -19.54
N GLY A 73 2.54 12.59 -19.94
CA GLY A 73 3.91 12.56 -20.43
C GLY A 73 4.99 12.58 -19.34
N LEU A 74 4.64 12.45 -18.06
CA LEU A 74 5.58 12.61 -16.93
C LEU A 74 6.74 11.61 -16.94
N THR A 75 6.55 10.46 -17.60
CA THR A 75 7.57 9.40 -17.68
C THR A 75 8.31 9.35 -19.01
N HIS A 76 8.04 10.26 -19.95
CA HIS A 76 8.64 10.26 -21.30
C HIS A 76 9.89 11.12 -21.45
N VAL A 77 10.21 11.99 -20.50
CA VAL A 77 11.37 12.90 -20.59
C VAL A 77 12.08 13.09 -19.25
N GLY A 78 13.41 12.96 -19.25
CA GLY A 78 14.30 13.43 -18.18
C GLY A 78 14.41 12.54 -16.93
N ILE A 79 14.56 13.18 -15.76
CA ILE A 79 14.90 12.56 -14.46
C ILE A 79 13.84 11.59 -13.93
N PHE A 80 12.58 11.71 -14.35
CA PHE A 80 11.49 10.84 -13.89
C PHE A 80 11.52 9.48 -14.57
N GLN A 81 11.87 9.42 -15.87
CA GLN A 81 12.02 8.15 -16.59
C GLN A 81 13.15 7.31 -16.00
N SER A 82 14.31 7.92 -15.78
CA SER A 82 15.47 7.24 -15.21
C SER A 82 15.21 6.78 -13.77
N ALA A 83 14.49 7.57 -12.97
CA ALA A 83 14.08 7.17 -11.62
C ALA A 83 13.13 5.96 -11.64
N VAL A 84 12.11 5.94 -12.51
CA VAL A 84 11.18 4.81 -12.62
C VAL A 84 11.90 3.54 -13.06
N ILE A 85 12.77 3.63 -14.08
CA ILE A 85 13.57 2.50 -14.56
C ILE A 85 14.51 1.98 -13.46
N MET A 86 15.17 2.88 -12.72
CA MET A 86 16.06 2.52 -11.62
C MET A 86 15.30 1.80 -10.50
N MET A 87 14.13 2.30 -10.10
CA MET A 87 13.28 1.65 -9.10
C MET A 87 12.79 0.28 -9.57
N ALA A 88 12.39 0.15 -10.84
CA ALA A 88 11.96 -1.12 -11.42
C ALA A 88 13.10 -2.15 -11.42
N LYS A 89 14.30 -1.75 -11.89
CA LYS A 89 15.51 -2.59 -11.86
C LYS A 89 15.88 -3.03 -10.44
N GLY A 90 15.77 -2.11 -9.47
CA GLY A 90 16.00 -2.44 -8.07
C GLY A 90 15.04 -3.50 -7.54
N LYS A 91 13.75 -3.44 -7.91
CA LYS A 91 12.74 -4.42 -7.47
C LYS A 91 12.91 -5.81 -8.07
N ILE A 92 13.34 -5.91 -9.32
CA ILE A 92 13.53 -7.21 -10.00
C ILE A 92 14.88 -7.87 -9.68
N ALA A 93 15.87 -7.09 -9.24
CA ALA A 93 17.20 -7.60 -8.90
C ALA A 93 17.26 -8.26 -7.51
N THR A 94 16.27 -8.01 -6.65
CA THR A 94 16.24 -8.54 -5.28
C THR A 94 15.89 -10.03 -5.28
N PRO A 95 16.65 -10.89 -4.57
CA PRO A 95 16.34 -12.31 -4.48
C PRO A 95 14.99 -12.56 -3.80
N PHE A 96 14.30 -13.63 -4.21
CA PHE A 96 12.94 -13.96 -3.78
C PHE A 96 12.77 -13.92 -2.26
N TRP A 97 13.65 -14.58 -1.50
CA TRP A 97 13.50 -14.65 -0.05
C TRP A 97 13.65 -13.30 0.65
N GLN A 98 14.49 -12.42 0.13
CA GLN A 98 14.64 -11.07 0.68
C GLN A 98 13.39 -10.23 0.41
N SER A 99 12.83 -10.30 -0.80
CA SER A 99 11.56 -9.64 -1.13
C SER A 99 10.37 -10.20 -0.33
N PHE A 100 10.35 -11.51 -0.09
CA PHE A 100 9.30 -12.17 0.67
C PHE A 100 9.29 -11.71 2.14
N VAL A 101 10.44 -11.76 2.83
CA VAL A 101 10.57 -11.34 4.23
C VAL A 101 10.31 -9.84 4.38
N SER A 102 10.82 -9.02 3.45
CA SER A 102 10.53 -7.57 3.43
C SER A 102 9.03 -7.30 3.24
N GLY A 103 8.36 -8.08 2.39
CA GLY A 103 6.91 -8.00 2.19
C GLY A 103 6.10 -8.30 3.46
N ILE A 104 6.51 -9.30 4.24
CA ILE A 104 5.88 -9.62 5.53
C ILE A 104 5.99 -8.44 6.50
N GLY A 105 7.21 -7.90 6.67
CA GLY A 105 7.43 -6.76 7.56
C GLY A 105 6.66 -5.51 7.14
N CYS A 106 6.61 -5.23 5.84
CA CYS A 106 5.85 -4.12 5.28
C CYS A 106 4.35 -4.26 5.58
N ASN A 107 3.75 -5.42 5.29
CA ASN A 107 2.32 -5.62 5.51
C ASN A 107 1.96 -5.64 7.01
N TRP A 108 2.88 -6.08 7.87
CA TRP A 108 2.65 -6.04 9.32
C TRP A 108 2.53 -4.60 9.83
N LEU A 109 3.44 -3.71 9.41
CA LEU A 109 3.40 -2.30 9.79
C LEU A 109 2.16 -1.59 9.22
N VAL A 110 1.80 -1.88 7.97
CA VAL A 110 0.58 -1.35 7.34
C VAL A 110 -0.68 -1.85 8.06
N GLY A 111 -0.74 -3.14 8.39
CA GLY A 111 -1.85 -3.72 9.15
C GLY A 111 -2.03 -3.03 10.50
N ILE A 112 -0.96 -2.91 11.31
CA ILE A 112 -1.03 -2.22 12.60
C ILE A 112 -1.49 -0.76 12.43
N ALA A 113 -1.07 -0.09 11.36
CA ALA A 113 -1.49 1.28 11.06
C ALA A 113 -3.02 1.39 10.83
N VAL A 114 -3.58 0.47 10.03
CA VAL A 114 -5.03 0.38 9.77
C VAL A 114 -5.80 -0.06 11.01
N TRP A 115 -5.25 -0.98 11.81
CA TRP A 115 -5.89 -1.41 13.05
C TRP A 115 -5.99 -0.27 14.06
N LEU A 116 -4.92 0.52 14.18
CA LEU A 116 -4.90 1.69 15.07
C LEU A 116 -5.87 2.78 14.61
N SER A 117 -6.10 2.93 13.29
CA SER A 117 -7.08 3.89 12.78
C SER A 117 -8.52 3.53 13.16
N PHE A 118 -8.84 2.24 13.31
CA PHE A 118 -10.15 1.79 13.82
C PHE A 118 -10.34 2.07 15.32
N GLY A 119 -9.25 2.14 16.09
CA GLY A 119 -9.29 2.40 17.54
C GLY A 119 -9.23 3.89 17.92
N ALA A 120 -8.78 4.76 17.02
CA ALA A 120 -8.66 6.18 17.26
C ALA A 120 -10.03 6.89 17.17
N LYS A 121 -10.29 7.81 18.11
CA LYS A 121 -11.57 8.55 18.20
C LYS A 121 -11.52 9.93 17.54
N ASP A 122 -10.32 10.41 17.27
CA ASP A 122 -10.04 11.72 16.70
C ASP A 122 -9.27 11.59 15.38
N GLY A 123 -9.61 12.46 14.41
CA GLY A 123 -8.98 12.44 13.09
C GLY A 123 -7.47 12.67 13.13
N ALA A 124 -6.98 13.42 14.13
CA ALA A 124 -5.55 13.66 14.33
C ALA A 124 -4.81 12.38 14.75
N GLY A 125 -5.39 11.58 15.65
CA GLY A 125 -4.89 10.27 16.06
C GLY A 125 -4.86 9.25 14.92
N ILE A 126 -5.91 9.25 14.07
CA ILE A 126 -5.97 8.44 12.85
C ILE A 126 -4.79 8.80 11.93
N VAL A 127 -4.65 10.08 11.59
CA VAL A 127 -3.60 10.58 10.68
C VAL A 127 -2.20 10.33 11.25
N GLY A 128 -1.98 10.63 12.53
CA GLY A 128 -0.69 10.49 13.19
C GLY A 128 -0.23 9.02 13.29
N GLY A 129 -1.13 8.13 13.68
CA GLY A 129 -0.86 6.69 13.76
C GLY A 129 -0.55 6.07 12.39
N LEU A 130 -1.37 6.40 11.39
CA LEU A 130 -1.18 5.95 10.01
C LEU A 130 0.14 6.45 9.43
N TYR A 131 0.45 7.72 9.65
CA TYR A 131 1.69 8.34 9.15
C TYR A 131 2.93 7.68 9.73
N TYR A 132 3.02 7.56 11.05
CA TYR A 132 4.20 7.05 11.74
C TYR A 132 4.54 5.60 11.36
N LEU A 133 3.53 4.72 11.40
CA LEU A 133 3.72 3.29 11.14
C LEU A 133 3.99 3.00 9.66
N SER A 134 3.29 3.68 8.76
CA SER A 134 3.47 3.50 7.31
C SER A 134 4.78 4.13 6.82
N PHE A 135 5.27 5.19 7.45
CA PHE A 135 6.56 5.78 7.14
C PHE A 135 7.71 4.83 7.54
N GLY A 136 7.57 4.14 8.66
CA GLY A 136 8.50 3.07 9.08
C GLY A 136 8.57 1.91 8.09
N ALA A 137 7.44 1.54 7.48
CA ALA A 137 7.35 0.44 6.50
C ALA A 137 8.18 0.65 5.23
N LYS A 138 8.53 1.89 4.90
CA LYS A 138 9.27 2.27 3.69
C LYS A 138 10.76 2.59 3.95
N LYS A 139 11.22 2.44 5.21
CA LYS A 139 12.61 2.69 5.63
C LYS A 139 13.50 1.42 5.64
N GLY A 140 12.91 0.23 5.67
CA GLY A 140 13.62 -1.06 5.58
C GLY A 140 13.77 -1.54 4.15
#